data_AF-A0A2D6TXI6-F1
#
_entry.id   AF-A0A2D6TXI6-F1
#
_cell.length_a   1.000
_cell.length_b   1.000
_cell.length_c   1.000
_cell.angle_alpha   90.00
_cell.angle_beta   90.00
_cell.angle_gamma   90.00
#
_symmetry.space_group_name_H-M   'P 1'
#
loop_
_entity.id
_entity.type
_entity.pdbx_description
1 polymer ?
#
loop_
_entity_poly.entity_id
_entity_poly.type
_entity_poly.pdbx_seq_one_letter_code
_entity_poly.pdbx_strand_id
1 'polypeptide(L)'
;MEFFIKKIFEDNVDELVHNQFKKYSRGEFLNKAMVVVKKTGKGFSVSTGPEYANELVRYFAEKLGERFAVVSGVVVSTRDLTGELDFKDKKQFMGVKQYILNGEMSGDKIIELCDKLPNAFFGLSFEVDGSVLKIKAKAPKSAKPSTKKEEKPKVDFCKVKTSDSEFVEGLVFGVNSFKKVEISHDFLIDEIVVSDELKSEADGDFAKIKEMALRKGTLVRKVSVDEGSEEVKEKGFAV
;
A
#
# COMPACT_ATOMS: atom_id res chain seq x y z
N MET A 1 -11.55 5.07 6.72
CA MET A 1 -10.97 4.73 5.40
C MET A 1 -10.99 3.23 5.21
N GLU A 2 -11.34 2.74 4.01
CA GLU A 2 -11.23 1.33 3.65
C GLU A 2 -9.94 1.06 2.87
N PHE A 3 -9.34 -0.12 3.06
CA PHE A 3 -8.11 -0.52 2.36
C PHE A 3 -8.39 -1.05 0.96
N PHE A 4 -7.44 -0.89 0.04
CA PHE A 4 -7.64 -1.15 -1.39
C PHE A 4 -8.14 -2.57 -1.72
N ILE A 5 -7.71 -3.63 -1.01
CA ILE A 5 -8.23 -4.97 -1.33
C ILE A 5 -9.71 -5.10 -0.93
N LYS A 6 -10.12 -4.50 0.20
CA LYS A 6 -11.52 -4.52 0.65
C LYS A 6 -12.40 -3.79 -0.36
N LYS A 7 -11.95 -2.61 -0.82
CA LYS A 7 -12.58 -1.84 -1.89
C LYS A 7 -12.79 -2.65 -3.17
N ILE A 8 -11.82 -3.46 -3.58
CA ILE A 8 -11.96 -4.35 -4.76
C ILE A 8 -13.02 -5.43 -4.52
N PHE A 9 -13.06 -6.04 -3.33
CA PHE A 9 -14.07 -7.05 -3.01
C PHE A 9 -15.50 -6.49 -2.96
N GLU A 10 -15.64 -5.22 -2.58
CA GLU A 10 -16.91 -4.51 -2.42
C GLU A 10 -17.32 -3.67 -3.64
N ASP A 11 -16.57 -3.77 -4.75
CA ASP A 11 -16.81 -3.00 -5.99
C ASP A 11 -16.76 -1.46 -5.80
N ASN A 12 -16.03 -0.98 -4.78
CA ASN A 12 -15.85 0.43 -4.43
C ASN A 12 -14.46 0.95 -4.86
N VAL A 13 -14.09 0.74 -6.11
CA VAL A 13 -12.76 1.12 -6.66
C VAL A 13 -12.66 2.63 -6.80
N ASP A 14 -11.55 3.21 -6.35
CA ASP A 14 -11.24 4.64 -6.46
C ASP A 14 -9.85 4.89 -7.07
N GLU A 15 -9.47 6.17 -7.19
CA GLU A 15 -8.19 6.57 -7.76
C GLU A 15 -6.99 6.03 -6.96
N LEU A 16 -7.11 5.83 -5.64
CA LEU A 16 -6.03 5.27 -4.83
C LEU A 16 -5.83 3.79 -5.14
N VAL A 17 -6.91 3.04 -5.34
CA VAL A 17 -6.85 1.65 -5.82
C VAL A 17 -6.19 1.63 -7.21
N HIS A 18 -6.61 2.50 -8.12
CA HIS A 18 -6.00 2.60 -9.45
C HIS A 18 -4.50 2.89 -9.38
N ASN A 19 -4.10 3.92 -8.64
CA ASN A 19 -2.70 4.32 -8.43
C ASN A 19 -1.86 3.17 -7.85
N GLN A 20 -2.43 2.37 -6.95
CA GLN A 20 -1.77 1.19 -6.39
C GLN A 20 -1.45 0.14 -7.46
N PHE A 21 -2.30 0.00 -8.48
CA PHE A 21 -2.16 -1.00 -9.53
C PHE A 21 -1.33 -0.53 -10.75
N LYS A 22 -1.08 0.78 -10.91
CA LYS A 22 -0.27 1.34 -12.03
C LYS A 22 1.10 0.68 -12.20
N LYS A 23 1.70 0.23 -11.10
CA LYS A 23 3.04 -0.39 -11.07
C LYS A 23 3.08 -1.83 -11.60
N TYR A 24 1.93 -2.47 -11.79
CA TYR A 24 1.86 -3.84 -12.29
C TYR A 24 1.63 -3.86 -13.80
N SER A 25 2.35 -4.75 -14.48
CA SER A 25 2.13 -5.10 -15.88
C SER A 25 1.15 -6.28 -15.99
N ARG A 26 0.92 -6.78 -17.20
CA ARG A 26 0.32 -8.11 -17.38
C ARG A 26 1.20 -9.19 -16.73
N GLY A 27 0.57 -10.24 -16.23
CA GLY A 27 1.22 -11.40 -15.63
C GLY A 27 0.72 -11.73 -14.21
N GLU A 28 1.38 -12.71 -13.60
CA GLU A 28 1.04 -13.23 -12.27
C GLU A 28 1.96 -12.65 -11.19
N PHE A 29 1.36 -11.99 -10.21
CA PHE A 29 2.06 -11.44 -9.06
C PHE A 29 1.61 -12.15 -7.80
N LEU A 30 2.36 -13.18 -7.43
CA LEU A 30 2.04 -14.03 -6.30
C LEU A 30 2.47 -13.40 -4.96
N ASN A 31 1.74 -13.75 -3.90
CA ASN A 31 2.01 -13.37 -2.51
C ASN A 31 2.24 -11.86 -2.33
N LYS A 32 1.40 -11.04 -2.98
CA LYS A 32 1.36 -9.60 -2.83
C LYS A 32 0.43 -9.20 -1.70
N ALA A 33 0.60 -7.95 -1.25
CA ALA A 33 -0.25 -7.32 -0.25
C ALA A 33 -0.51 -8.25 0.94
N MET A 34 0.56 -8.88 1.42
CA MET A 34 0.43 -9.82 2.53
C MET A 34 0.13 -9.05 3.82
N VAL A 35 -0.71 -9.64 4.66
CA VAL A 35 -1.09 -9.13 5.97
C VAL A 35 -0.94 -10.26 6.98
N VAL A 36 -0.26 -9.98 8.08
CA VAL A 36 -0.19 -10.88 9.24
C VAL A 36 -0.66 -10.09 10.45
N VAL A 37 -1.75 -10.53 11.08
CA VAL A 37 -2.23 -9.94 12.33
C VAL A 37 -2.15 -10.95 13.45
N LYS A 38 -1.60 -10.54 14.58
CA LYS A 38 -1.56 -11.32 15.81
C LYS A 38 -2.25 -10.56 16.93
N LYS A 39 -3.18 -11.21 17.62
CA LYS A 39 -3.74 -10.70 18.87
C LYS A 39 -2.68 -10.81 19.96
N THR A 40 -2.55 -9.76 20.74
CA THR A 40 -1.61 -9.66 21.86
C THR A 40 -2.39 -9.28 23.12
N GLY A 41 -1.79 -9.42 24.29
CA GLY A 41 -2.46 -9.04 25.54
C GLY A 41 -2.86 -7.56 25.63
N LYS A 42 -2.25 -6.68 24.83
CA LYS A 42 -2.49 -5.21 24.85
C LYS A 42 -3.14 -4.66 23.58
N GLY A 43 -3.59 -5.52 22.66
CA GLY A 43 -4.10 -5.10 21.35
C GLY A 43 -3.61 -6.03 20.24
N PHE A 44 -3.14 -5.46 19.13
CA PHE A 44 -2.77 -6.18 17.92
C PHE A 44 -1.36 -5.82 17.46
N SER A 45 -0.68 -6.82 16.90
CA SER A 45 0.54 -6.65 16.11
C SER A 45 0.21 -6.98 14.66
N VAL A 46 0.23 -5.98 13.80
CA VAL A 46 0.02 -6.11 12.36
C VAL A 46 1.37 -6.00 11.65
N SER A 47 1.59 -6.83 10.66
CA SER A 47 2.73 -6.72 9.74
C SER A 47 2.23 -6.87 8.32
N THR A 48 2.68 -6.00 7.41
CA THR A 48 2.24 -6.04 6.01
C THR A 48 3.40 -5.98 5.03
N GLY A 49 3.09 -6.35 3.79
CA GLY A 49 3.92 -6.02 2.63
C GLY A 49 3.98 -4.51 2.34
N PRO A 50 4.90 -4.08 1.47
CA PRO A 50 5.04 -2.68 1.07
C PRO A 50 3.81 -2.10 0.37
N GLU A 51 2.93 -2.94 -0.16
CA GLU A 51 1.71 -2.52 -0.86
C GLU A 51 0.79 -1.65 0.00
N TYR A 52 0.80 -1.83 1.32
CA TYR A 52 -0.03 -1.06 2.24
C TYR A 52 0.66 0.20 2.78
N ALA A 53 1.93 0.47 2.44
CA ALA A 53 2.68 1.56 3.07
C ALA A 53 1.97 2.92 2.96
N ASN A 54 1.56 3.30 1.76
CA ASN A 54 0.89 4.59 1.53
C ASN A 54 -0.47 4.67 2.24
N GLU A 55 -1.29 3.61 2.18
CA GLU A 55 -2.60 3.61 2.87
C GLU A 55 -2.45 3.62 4.39
N LEU A 56 -1.45 2.93 4.95
CA LEU A 56 -1.18 2.99 6.38
C LEU A 56 -0.73 4.39 6.81
N VAL A 57 0.16 5.02 6.04
CA VAL A 57 0.55 6.41 6.30
C VAL A 57 -0.67 7.32 6.27
N ARG A 58 -1.53 7.19 5.26
CA ARG A 58 -2.75 8.00 5.15
C ARG A 58 -3.72 7.74 6.30
N TYR A 59 -4.02 6.48 6.62
CA TYR A 59 -4.93 6.10 7.71
C TYR A 59 -4.49 6.71 9.05
N PHE A 60 -3.21 6.57 9.40
CA PHE A 60 -2.70 7.12 10.65
C PHE A 60 -2.56 8.64 10.63
N ALA A 61 -2.36 9.25 9.45
CA ALA A 61 -2.40 10.70 9.29
C ALA A 61 -3.81 11.27 9.45
N GLU A 62 -4.84 10.63 8.88
CA GLU A 62 -6.25 10.98 9.08
C GLU A 62 -6.64 10.93 10.57
N LYS A 63 -6.16 9.92 11.29
CA LYS A 63 -6.35 9.82 12.75
C LYS A 63 -5.60 10.90 13.53
N LEU A 64 -4.43 11.31 13.04
CA LEU A 64 -3.63 12.35 13.67
C LEU A 64 -4.29 13.74 13.52
N GLY A 65 -4.83 14.05 12.33
CA GLY A 65 -5.51 15.31 12.00
C GLY A 65 -4.60 16.53 12.15
N GLU A 66 -5.09 17.60 12.77
CA GLU A 66 -4.31 18.83 13.01
C GLU A 66 -3.18 18.65 14.06
N ARG A 67 -3.16 17.55 14.82
CA ARG A 67 -2.15 17.31 15.86
C ARG A 67 -0.80 17.00 15.24
N PHE A 68 0.27 17.30 15.98
CA PHE A 68 1.64 17.05 15.53
C PHE A 68 2.19 15.73 16.08
N ALA A 69 2.97 15.03 15.27
CA ALA A 69 3.76 13.88 15.69
C ALA A 69 5.19 14.00 15.14
N VAL A 70 6.14 13.36 15.83
CA VAL A 70 7.50 13.19 15.30
C VAL A 70 7.44 12.13 14.19
N VAL A 71 7.66 12.57 12.96
CA VAL A 71 7.68 11.76 11.76
C VAL A 71 9.11 11.49 11.33
N SER A 72 9.42 10.21 11.11
CA SER A 72 10.70 9.77 10.56
C SER A 72 10.48 8.82 9.40
N GLY A 73 11.42 8.77 8.46
CA GLY A 73 11.35 7.81 7.37
C GLY A 73 11.78 8.40 6.04
N VAL A 74 11.14 7.94 4.96
CA VAL A 74 11.48 8.37 3.60
C VAL A 74 10.27 8.64 2.73
N VAL A 75 10.41 9.62 1.85
CA VAL A 75 9.55 9.79 0.66
C VAL A 75 10.38 9.45 -0.56
N VAL A 76 9.89 8.56 -1.42
CA VAL A 76 10.58 8.14 -2.64
C VAL A 76 9.79 8.58 -3.86
N SER A 77 10.42 9.31 -4.78
CA SER A 77 9.79 9.84 -5.98
C SER A 77 10.77 9.87 -7.15
N THR A 78 10.25 9.86 -8.39
CA THR A 78 11.02 10.17 -9.60
C THR A 78 11.11 11.67 -9.86
N ARG A 79 10.13 12.45 -9.37
CA ARG A 79 10.13 13.93 -9.43
C ARG A 79 11.13 14.50 -8.43
N ASP A 80 11.70 15.66 -8.75
CA ASP A 80 12.42 16.43 -7.73
C ASP A 80 11.45 17.19 -6.83
N LEU A 81 11.55 16.96 -5.51
CA LEU A 81 10.75 17.59 -4.46
C LEU A 81 11.52 18.66 -3.67
N THR A 82 12.73 19.03 -4.12
CA THR A 82 13.50 20.11 -3.48
C THR A 82 12.74 21.43 -3.53
N GLY A 83 12.54 22.06 -2.37
CA GLY A 83 11.73 23.28 -2.21
C GLY A 83 10.22 23.02 -2.04
N GLU A 84 9.76 21.78 -2.23
CA GLU A 84 8.37 21.38 -1.98
C GLU A 84 8.20 20.57 -0.69
N LEU A 85 9.28 19.95 -0.23
CA LEU A 85 9.32 19.08 0.94
C LEU A 85 10.51 19.43 1.81
N ASP A 86 10.29 19.57 3.11
CA ASP A 86 11.37 19.71 4.08
C ASP A 86 11.95 18.32 4.41
N PHE A 87 13.24 18.14 4.15
CA PHE A 87 13.94 16.88 4.38
C PHE A 87 15.34 17.12 4.94
N LYS A 88 15.84 16.12 5.69
CA LYS A 88 17.17 16.13 6.31
C LYS A 88 18.27 15.78 5.31
N ASP A 89 18.01 14.82 4.43
CA ASP A 89 18.99 14.31 3.46
C ASP A 89 18.27 13.80 2.19
N LYS A 90 18.98 13.77 1.06
CA LYS A 90 18.48 13.33 -0.25
C LYS A 90 19.48 12.37 -0.88
N LYS A 91 19.03 11.14 -1.13
CA LYS A 91 19.77 10.12 -1.88
C LYS A 91 19.18 9.97 -3.27
N GLN A 92 20.01 9.73 -4.27
CA GLN A 92 19.57 9.51 -5.65
C GLN A 92 20.22 8.27 -6.25
N PHE A 93 19.42 7.44 -6.92
CA PHE A 93 19.89 6.26 -7.64
C PHE A 93 19.04 6.03 -8.88
N MET A 94 19.66 6.02 -10.07
CA MET A 94 18.99 5.76 -11.35
C MET A 94 17.70 6.59 -11.58
N GLY A 95 17.76 7.89 -11.27
CA GLY A 95 16.63 8.82 -11.42
C GLY A 95 15.59 8.76 -10.28
N VAL A 96 15.62 7.73 -9.44
CA VAL A 96 14.81 7.64 -8.21
C VAL A 96 15.48 8.46 -7.11
N LYS A 97 14.70 9.35 -6.49
CA LYS A 97 15.14 10.23 -5.40
C LYS A 97 14.46 9.77 -4.10
N GLN A 98 15.26 9.62 -3.06
CA GLN A 98 14.83 9.24 -1.71
C GLN A 98 15.13 10.39 -0.76
N TYR A 99 14.07 11.03 -0.28
CA TYR A 99 14.11 12.13 0.69
C TYR A 99 13.97 11.54 2.08
N ILE A 100 14.93 11.82 2.98
CA ILE A 100 14.95 11.33 4.35
C ILE A 100 14.35 12.39 5.26
N LEU A 101 13.26 12.06 5.93
CA LEU A 101 12.51 12.96 6.82
C LEU A 101 12.81 12.60 8.27
N ASN A 102 12.92 13.63 9.10
CA ASN A 102 13.00 13.53 10.56
C ASN A 102 12.62 14.88 11.17
N GLY A 103 11.36 15.03 11.56
CA GLY A 103 10.82 16.28 12.09
C GLY A 103 9.38 16.14 12.54
N GLU A 104 8.78 17.22 13.03
CA GLU A 104 7.38 17.26 13.43
C GLU A 104 6.48 17.61 12.25
N MET A 105 5.37 16.89 12.08
CA MET A 105 4.35 17.17 11.06
C MET A 105 2.96 16.91 11.61
N SER A 106 1.97 17.67 11.13
CA SER A 106 0.57 17.35 11.38
C SER A 106 0.08 16.23 10.46
N GLY A 107 -0.99 15.55 10.85
CA GLY A 107 -1.69 14.58 10.01
C GLY A 107 -2.15 15.20 8.69
N ASP A 108 -2.75 16.38 8.75
CA ASP A 108 -3.22 17.10 7.55
C ASP A 108 -2.09 17.41 6.58
N LYS A 109 -0.90 17.77 7.09
CA LYS A 109 0.25 18.01 6.22
C LYS A 109 0.74 16.73 5.54
N ILE A 110 0.66 15.60 6.23
CA ILE A 110 1.01 14.28 5.64
C ILE A 110 -0.01 13.93 4.55
N ILE A 111 -1.31 14.16 4.78
CA ILE A 111 -2.37 13.92 3.80
C ILE A 111 -2.16 14.81 2.56
N GLU A 112 -1.90 16.11 2.74
CA GLU A 112 -1.59 17.04 1.65
C GLU A 112 -0.42 16.53 0.79
N LEU A 113 0.62 16.00 1.43
CA LEU A 113 1.75 15.39 0.70
C LEU A 113 1.33 14.16 -0.08
N CYS A 114 0.52 13.26 0.50
CA CYS A 114 -0.01 12.09 -0.20
C CYS A 114 -0.85 12.48 -1.41
N ASP A 115 -1.69 13.51 -1.29
CA ASP A 115 -2.55 14.01 -2.38
C ASP A 115 -1.75 14.71 -3.47
N LYS A 116 -0.72 15.49 -3.10
CA LYS A 116 0.16 16.17 -4.06
C LYS A 116 1.11 15.22 -4.79
N LEU A 117 1.40 14.06 -4.20
CA LEU A 117 2.38 13.09 -4.68
C LEU A 117 1.79 11.67 -4.74
N PRO A 118 0.70 11.44 -5.49
CA PRO A 118 -0.02 10.16 -5.47
C PRO A 118 0.83 8.97 -5.96
N ASN A 119 1.84 9.25 -6.79
CA ASN A 119 2.78 8.25 -7.32
C ASN A 119 4.04 8.07 -6.47
N ALA A 120 4.22 8.85 -5.39
CA ALA A 120 5.35 8.69 -4.48
C ALA A 120 5.11 7.53 -3.50
N PHE A 121 6.20 6.93 -3.05
CA PHE A 121 6.16 5.95 -1.97
C PHE A 121 6.46 6.62 -0.64
N PHE A 122 5.56 6.43 0.33
CA PHE A 122 5.64 7.00 1.67
C PHE A 122 6.05 5.93 2.68
N GLY A 123 7.32 5.90 3.02
CA GLY A 123 7.90 5.06 4.05
C GLY A 123 8.01 5.80 5.39
N LEU A 124 6.91 6.38 5.87
CA LEU A 124 6.87 7.19 7.09
C LEU A 124 6.53 6.35 8.32
N SER A 125 7.13 6.70 9.44
CA SER A 125 6.96 6.07 10.75
C SER A 125 6.67 7.15 11.79
N PHE A 126 5.59 6.97 12.54
CA PHE A 126 5.14 7.90 13.57
C PHE A 126 4.17 7.18 14.53
N GLU A 127 3.81 7.85 15.62
CA GLU A 127 2.90 7.34 16.64
C GLU A 127 1.68 8.27 16.77
N VAL A 128 0.50 7.68 16.93
CA VAL A 128 -0.76 8.40 17.15
C VAL A 128 -1.65 7.57 18.07
N ASP A 129 -2.14 8.17 19.15
CA ASP A 129 -3.06 7.54 20.12
C ASP A 129 -2.59 6.17 20.62
N GLY A 130 -1.30 6.05 20.97
CA GLY A 130 -0.66 4.80 21.40
C GLY A 130 -0.49 3.75 20.31
N SER A 131 -0.88 4.05 19.07
CA SER A 131 -0.65 3.22 17.89
C SER A 131 0.66 3.61 17.22
N VAL A 132 1.55 2.64 17.01
CA VAL A 132 2.89 2.88 16.48
C VAL A 132 3.00 2.30 15.08
N LEU A 133 3.15 3.15 14.07
CA LEU A 133 3.44 2.78 12.69
C LEU A 133 4.96 2.81 12.46
N LYS A 134 5.52 1.70 12.00
CA LYS A 134 6.92 1.60 11.56
C LYS A 134 6.99 1.04 10.15
N ILE A 135 7.57 1.79 9.23
CA ILE A 135 7.80 1.37 7.84
C ILE A 135 9.30 1.37 7.58
N LYS A 136 9.79 0.34 6.90
CA LYS A 136 11.20 0.30 6.49
C LYS A 136 11.54 1.48 5.59
N ALA A 137 12.58 2.23 5.95
CA ALA A 137 13.07 3.41 5.23
C ALA A 137 13.83 3.06 3.93
N LYS A 138 13.20 2.29 3.03
CA LYS A 138 13.75 1.90 1.73
C LYS A 138 12.64 1.76 0.70
N ALA A 139 12.95 2.03 -0.55
CA ALA A 139 12.03 1.75 -1.65
C ALA A 139 11.67 0.25 -1.69
N PRO A 140 10.41 -0.10 -1.99
CA PRO A 140 10.04 -1.48 -2.23
C PRO A 140 10.75 -2.01 -3.48
N LYS A 141 11.01 -3.32 -3.51
CA LYS A 141 11.51 -3.95 -4.74
C LYS A 141 10.42 -3.86 -5.81
N SER A 142 10.85 -3.64 -7.06
CA SER A 142 9.94 -3.60 -8.20
C SER A 142 9.07 -4.86 -8.27
N ALA A 143 7.78 -4.67 -8.53
CA ALA A 143 6.85 -5.76 -8.76
C ALA A 143 7.18 -6.42 -10.09
N LYS A 144 7.90 -7.54 -10.05
CA LYS A 144 8.11 -8.40 -11.22
C LYS A 144 7.12 -9.56 -11.17
N PRO A 145 6.60 -10.00 -12.33
CA PRO A 145 5.85 -11.24 -12.41
C PRO A 145 6.70 -12.40 -11.87
N SER A 146 6.09 -13.29 -11.11
CA SER A 146 6.79 -14.45 -10.55
C SER A 146 6.58 -15.64 -11.48
N THR A 147 7.67 -16.20 -12.03
CA THR A 147 7.61 -17.41 -12.88
C THR A 147 7.89 -18.70 -12.09
N LYS A 148 8.15 -18.58 -10.79
CA LYS A 148 8.38 -19.70 -9.88
C LYS A 148 7.45 -19.56 -8.68
N LYS A 149 7.08 -20.68 -8.05
CA LYS A 149 6.49 -20.67 -6.70
C LYS A 149 7.57 -20.13 -5.74
N GLU A 150 7.69 -18.80 -5.66
CA GLU A 150 8.63 -18.13 -4.76
C GLU A 150 8.26 -18.46 -3.31
N GLU A 151 9.28 -18.63 -2.49
CA GLU A 151 9.17 -18.72 -1.04
C GLU A 151 8.36 -17.52 -0.52
N LYS A 152 7.39 -17.77 0.37
CA LYS A 152 6.51 -16.71 0.92
C LYS A 152 7.40 -15.57 1.46
N PRO A 153 7.30 -14.34 0.90
CA PRO A 153 8.18 -13.26 1.29
C PRO A 153 7.95 -12.88 2.75
N LYS A 154 9.03 -12.47 3.42
CA LYS A 154 8.94 -12.01 4.82
C LYS A 154 8.03 -10.79 4.92
N VAL A 155 6.92 -10.94 5.64
CA VAL A 155 5.92 -9.89 5.86
C VAL A 155 6.34 -9.02 7.05
N ASP A 156 7.33 -8.15 6.84
CA ASP A 156 7.85 -7.27 7.90
C ASP A 156 8.20 -5.87 7.40
N PHE A 157 7.62 -5.46 6.26
CA PHE A 157 7.94 -4.19 5.62
C PHE A 157 7.28 -3.01 6.34
N CYS A 158 5.98 -3.13 6.63
CA CYS A 158 5.29 -2.26 7.57
C CYS A 158 4.97 -3.05 8.85
N LYS A 159 5.07 -2.41 10.00
CA LYS A 159 4.69 -2.96 11.30
C LYS A 159 3.83 -1.95 12.04
N VAL A 160 2.69 -2.40 12.53
CA VAL A 160 1.80 -1.59 13.36
C VAL A 160 1.58 -2.31 14.68
N LYS A 161 1.73 -1.58 15.79
CA LYS A 161 1.20 -1.99 17.10
C LYS A 161 0.04 -1.07 17.43
N THR A 162 -1.13 -1.61 17.70
CA THR A 162 -2.33 -0.79 17.94
C THR A 162 -3.38 -1.55 18.74
N SER A 163 -4.24 -0.83 19.45
CA SER A 163 -5.47 -1.35 20.06
C SER A 163 -6.72 -1.07 19.22
N ASP A 164 -6.56 -0.41 18.07
CA ASP A 164 -7.64 -0.02 17.15
C ASP A 164 -8.19 -1.27 16.44
N SER A 165 -9.38 -1.71 16.84
CA SER A 165 -10.03 -2.88 16.24
C SER A 165 -10.62 -2.60 14.87
N GLU A 166 -11.10 -1.37 14.62
CA GLU A 166 -11.68 -0.98 13.34
C GLU A 166 -10.62 -1.01 12.24
N PHE A 167 -9.42 -0.49 12.54
CA PHE A 167 -8.24 -0.63 11.68
C PHE A 167 -7.96 -2.08 11.31
N VAL A 168 -7.97 -2.97 12.31
CA VAL A 168 -7.66 -4.39 12.11
C VAL A 168 -8.75 -5.07 11.30
N GLU A 169 -10.01 -4.80 11.60
CA GLU A 169 -11.18 -5.34 10.88
C GLU A 169 -11.15 -4.94 9.40
N GLY A 170 -10.79 -3.69 9.10
CA GLY A 170 -10.62 -3.22 7.72
C GLY A 170 -9.57 -4.01 6.93
N LEU A 171 -8.48 -4.44 7.58
CA LEU A 171 -7.42 -5.23 6.93
C LEU A 171 -7.81 -6.71 6.77
N VAL A 172 -8.45 -7.30 7.78
CA VAL A 172 -8.68 -8.75 7.83
C VAL A 172 -10.07 -9.17 7.32
N PHE A 173 -10.97 -8.22 7.07
CA PHE A 173 -12.39 -8.34 6.71
C PHE A 173 -12.90 -9.76 6.38
N GLY A 174 -14.04 -10.10 7.01
CA GLY A 174 -14.65 -11.43 6.92
C GLY A 174 -14.02 -12.47 7.85
N VAL A 175 -13.20 -12.06 8.82
CA VAL A 175 -12.62 -12.93 9.85
C VAL A 175 -13.04 -12.44 11.24
N ASN A 176 -13.89 -13.21 11.93
CA ASN A 176 -14.55 -12.77 13.16
C ASN A 176 -13.73 -13.02 14.45
N SER A 177 -12.90 -14.06 14.49
CA SER A 177 -12.09 -14.39 15.66
C SER A 177 -10.82 -15.11 15.27
N PHE A 178 -9.69 -14.71 15.85
CA PHE A 178 -8.38 -15.29 15.60
C PHE A 178 -7.40 -14.95 16.73
N LYS A 179 -6.41 -15.83 16.98
CA LYS A 179 -5.16 -15.47 17.66
C LYS A 179 -4.15 -14.92 16.65
N LYS A 180 -4.10 -15.50 15.45
CA LYS A 180 -3.24 -15.12 14.35
C LYS A 180 -3.98 -15.32 13.03
N VAL A 181 -3.91 -14.35 12.14
CA VAL A 181 -4.40 -14.48 10.76
C VAL A 181 -3.28 -14.09 9.80
N GLU A 182 -3.09 -14.90 8.77
CA GLU A 182 -2.20 -14.64 7.66
C GLU A 182 -3.03 -14.55 6.38
N ILE A 183 -2.88 -13.45 5.65
CA ILE A 183 -3.58 -13.18 4.41
C ILE A 183 -2.54 -12.90 3.33
N SER A 184 -2.69 -13.53 2.18
CA SER A 184 -1.91 -13.25 0.98
C SER A 184 -2.84 -13.04 -0.21
N HIS A 185 -2.41 -12.19 -1.13
CA HIS A 185 -3.15 -11.90 -2.34
C HIS A 185 -2.30 -12.23 -3.56
N ASP A 186 -2.88 -12.89 -4.55
CA ASP A 186 -2.26 -13.01 -5.87
C ASP A 186 -3.00 -12.08 -6.83
N PHE A 187 -2.24 -11.27 -7.58
CA PHE A 187 -2.79 -10.41 -8.62
C PHE A 187 -2.52 -11.07 -9.97
N LEU A 188 -3.58 -11.57 -10.62
CA LEU A 188 -3.52 -12.18 -11.94
C LEU A 188 -4.02 -11.13 -12.94
N ILE A 189 -3.10 -10.43 -13.61
CA ILE A 189 -3.46 -9.33 -14.52
C ILE A 189 -3.40 -9.84 -15.96
N ASP A 190 -4.58 -9.99 -16.56
CA ASP A 190 -4.75 -10.55 -17.90
C ASP A 190 -4.59 -9.47 -18.97
N GLU A 191 -5.13 -8.28 -18.69
CA GLU A 191 -5.30 -7.22 -19.68
C GLU A 191 -4.96 -5.84 -19.11
N ILE A 192 -4.33 -5.00 -19.96
CA ILE A 192 -4.25 -3.56 -19.74
C ILE A 192 -5.23 -2.92 -20.72
N VAL A 193 -6.33 -2.39 -20.19
CA VAL A 193 -7.42 -1.80 -20.96
C VAL A 193 -7.06 -0.35 -21.26
N VAL A 194 -6.93 -0.03 -22.54
CA VAL A 194 -6.71 1.32 -23.06
C VAL A 194 -7.89 1.67 -23.95
N SER A 195 -8.75 2.60 -23.50
CA SER A 195 -9.90 3.02 -24.30
C SER A 195 -9.46 3.83 -25.53
N ASP A 196 -10.31 3.88 -26.56
CA ASP A 196 -9.99 4.64 -27.77
C ASP A 196 -10.02 6.15 -27.51
N GLU A 197 -10.82 6.61 -26.55
CA GLU A 197 -10.79 7.99 -26.05
C GLU A 197 -9.42 8.30 -25.45
N LEU A 198 -8.89 7.43 -24.58
CA LEU A 198 -7.58 7.62 -23.97
C LEU A 198 -6.45 7.62 -25.02
N LYS A 199 -6.53 6.76 -26.05
CA LYS A 199 -5.55 6.77 -27.15
C LYS A 199 -5.58 8.10 -27.92
N SER A 200 -6.78 8.62 -28.17
CA SER A 200 -6.98 9.89 -28.88
C SER A 200 -6.49 11.08 -28.03
N GLU A 201 -6.84 11.10 -26.75
CA GLU A 201 -6.44 12.16 -25.80
C GLU A 201 -4.95 12.15 -25.46
N ALA A 202 -4.29 11.01 -25.57
CA ALA A 202 -2.87 10.91 -25.31
C ALA A 202 -2.02 11.43 -26.47
N ASP A 203 -2.53 11.47 -27.70
CA ASP A 203 -1.83 11.96 -28.89
C ASP A 203 -0.39 11.39 -29.01
N GLY A 204 -0.24 10.09 -28.75
CA GLY A 204 1.05 9.41 -28.77
C GLY A 204 1.88 9.48 -27.48
N ASP A 205 1.39 10.15 -26.42
CA ASP A 205 2.02 10.14 -25.10
C ASP A 205 1.80 8.80 -24.37
N PHE A 206 2.76 7.89 -24.54
CA PHE A 206 2.77 6.58 -23.89
C PHE A 206 2.83 6.66 -22.35
N ALA A 207 3.37 7.74 -21.77
CA ALA A 207 3.40 7.92 -20.32
C ALA A 207 1.98 8.16 -19.80
N LYS A 208 1.23 9.05 -20.45
CA LYS A 208 -0.18 9.31 -20.14
C LYS A 208 -1.05 8.05 -20.30
N ILE A 209 -0.86 7.28 -21.38
CA ILE A 209 -1.56 5.99 -21.58
C ILE A 209 -1.25 5.03 -20.43
N LYS A 210 0.03 4.86 -20.07
CA LYS A 210 0.44 3.94 -19.00
C LYS A 210 -0.14 4.33 -17.64
N GLU A 211 -0.22 5.63 -17.38
CA GLU A 211 -0.78 6.17 -16.15
C GLU A 211 -2.28 6.00 -16.06
N MET A 212 -3.04 6.17 -17.15
CA MET A 212 -4.50 6.14 -17.13
C MET A 212 -5.12 4.78 -17.48
N ALA A 213 -4.37 3.86 -18.08
CA ALA A 213 -4.89 2.55 -18.47
C ALA A 213 -5.36 1.72 -17.26
N LEU A 214 -6.45 0.98 -17.42
CA LEU A 214 -6.96 0.10 -16.36
C LEU A 214 -6.28 -1.27 -16.43
N ARG A 215 -6.05 -1.89 -15.27
CA ARG A 215 -5.56 -3.25 -15.12
C ARG A 215 -6.78 -4.11 -14.84
N LYS A 216 -7.03 -5.07 -15.73
CA LYS A 216 -8.15 -6.01 -15.61
C LYS A 216 -7.60 -7.40 -15.34
N GLY A 217 -8.22 -8.09 -14.39
CA GLY A 217 -7.73 -9.38 -13.94
C GLY A 217 -8.52 -9.98 -12.78
N THR A 218 -7.88 -10.93 -12.10
CA THR A 218 -8.44 -11.64 -10.95
C THR A 218 -7.56 -11.46 -9.71
N LEU A 219 -8.20 -11.08 -8.60
CA LEU A 219 -7.61 -11.03 -7.28
C LEU A 219 -7.93 -12.34 -6.54
N VAL A 220 -6.90 -13.12 -6.21
CA VAL A 220 -7.03 -14.35 -5.41
C VAL A 220 -6.62 -14.04 -3.99
N ARG A 221 -7.56 -14.03 -3.05
CA ARG A 221 -7.33 -13.82 -1.62
C ARG A 221 -7.27 -15.16 -0.89
N LYS A 222 -6.17 -15.40 -0.20
CA LYS A 222 -5.94 -16.60 0.62
C LYS A 222 -5.85 -16.20 2.08
N VAL A 223 -6.63 -16.84 2.94
CA VAL A 223 -6.72 -16.54 4.37
C VAL A 223 -6.44 -17.80 5.18
N SER A 224 -5.46 -17.74 6.08
CA SER A 224 -5.21 -18.80 7.06
C SER A 224 -5.38 -18.24 8.46
N VAL A 225 -6.26 -18.85 9.25
CA VAL A 225 -6.58 -18.47 10.63
C VAL A 225 -6.04 -19.53 11.58
N ASP A 226 -5.28 -19.10 12.60
CA ASP A 226 -4.76 -19.94 13.68
C ASP A 226 -4.03 -21.21 13.21
N GLU A 227 -3.33 -21.12 12.08
CA GLU A 227 -2.60 -22.23 11.44
C GLU A 227 -3.52 -23.38 10.95
N GLY A 228 -4.83 -23.12 10.85
CA GLY A 228 -5.81 -24.02 10.27
C GLY A 228 -5.83 -24.02 8.73
N SER A 229 -6.91 -24.56 8.17
CA SER A 229 -7.12 -24.64 6.72
C SER A 229 -7.11 -23.26 6.07
N GLU A 230 -6.54 -23.18 4.87
CA GLU A 230 -6.53 -21.97 4.04
C GLU A 230 -7.88 -21.83 3.32
N GLU A 231 -8.56 -20.70 3.50
CA GLU A 231 -9.74 -20.31 2.72
C GLU A 231 -9.29 -19.47 1.52
N VAL A 232 -9.81 -19.78 0.34
CA VAL A 232 -9.49 -19.08 -0.91
C VAL A 232 -10.74 -18.42 -1.48
N LYS A 233 -10.64 -17.14 -1.81
CA LYS A 233 -11.70 -16.36 -2.47
C LYS A 233 -11.13 -15.65 -3.69
N GLU A 234 -11.92 -15.58 -4.75
CA GLU A 234 -11.54 -14.93 -6.00
C GLU A 234 -12.50 -13.79 -6.31
N LYS A 235 -11.97 -12.69 -6.85
CA LYS A 235 -12.74 -11.53 -7.29
C LYS A 235 -12.13 -10.97 -8.58
N GLY A 236 -12.93 -10.90 -9.63
CA GLY A 236 -12.55 -10.18 -10.85
C GLY A 236 -12.52 -8.67 -10.59
N PHE A 237 -11.56 -7.96 -11.18
CA PHE A 237 -11.41 -6.51 -11.03
C PHE A 237 -11.03 -5.83 -12.35
N ALA A 238 -11.36 -4.54 -12.45
CA ALA A 238 -10.84 -3.61 -13.43
C ALA A 238 -10.51 -2.30 -12.70
N VAL A 239 -9.21 -2.02 -12.51
CA VAL A 239 -8.71 -0.94 -11.63
C VAL A 239 -7.65 -0.09 -12.29
#